data_AF-A0A6C0H1Y5-F1
#
_entry.id   AF-A0A6C0H1Y5-F1
#
_cell.length_a   1.000
_cell.length_b   1.000
_cell.length_c   1.000
_cell.angle_alpha   90.00
_cell.angle_beta   90.00
_cell.angle_gamma   90.00
#
_symmetry.space_group_name_H-M   'P 1'
#
loop_
_entity.id
_entity.type
_entity.pdbx_description
1 polymer ?
#
loop_
_entity_poly.entity_id
_entity_poly.type
_entity_poly.pdbx_seq_one_letter_code
_entity_poly.pdbx_strand_id
1 'polypeptide(L)' 'MGNIISNQNIIKPECLICWETIENQNLCMCIRCNITLHDYCEKKDRGKKEYCKCPHCRRPGTMGVFIK' A
#
# COMPACT_ATOMS: atom_id res chain seq x y z
N MET A 1 6.63 -28.11 28.38
CA MET A 1 6.97 -26.68 28.30
C MET A 1 7.32 -26.37 26.86
N GLY A 2 6.35 -25.97 26.05
CA GLY A 2 6.56 -25.66 24.63
C GLY A 2 6.96 -24.20 24.50
N ASN A 3 8.21 -23.94 24.09
CA ASN A 3 8.64 -22.61 23.69
C ASN A 3 8.09 -22.32 22.29
N ILE A 4 7.10 -21.44 22.21
CA ILE A 4 6.58 -20.92 20.96
C ILE A 4 7.52 -19.79 20.55
N ILE A 5 8.50 -20.08 19.70
CA ILE A 5 9.29 -19.04 19.05
C ILE A 5 8.35 -18.41 18.02
N SER A 6 7.66 -17.34 18.44
CA SER A 6 6.95 -16.46 17.52
C SER A 6 7.98 -15.76 16.66
N ASN A 7 8.35 -16.42 15.55
CA ASN A 7 9.05 -15.79 14.46
C ASN A 7 8.16 -14.64 13.99
N GLN A 8 8.48 -13.41 14.40
CA GLN A 8 7.77 -12.21 13.99
C GLN A 8 8.03 -12.05 12.50
N ASN A 9 7.20 -12.71 11.70
CA ASN A 9 7.12 -12.51 10.28
C ASN A 9 6.50 -11.11 10.14
N ILE A 10 7.37 -10.10 10.12
CA ILE A 10 6.99 -8.72 9.87
C ILE A 10 6.47 -8.74 8.43
N ILE A 11 5.15 -8.88 8.27
CA ILE A 11 4.49 -8.85 6.97
C ILE A 11 4.72 -7.43 6.45
N LYS A 12 5.79 -7.27 5.66
CA LYS A 12 6.11 -5.99 5.04
C LYS A 12 4.99 -5.70 4.03
N PRO A 13 4.41 -4.50 4.03
CA PRO A 13 3.41 -4.14 3.04
C PRO A 13 4.02 -4.22 1.65
N GLU A 14 3.44 -5.00 0.75
CA GLU A 14 3.88 -5.12 -0.65
C GLU A 14 3.06 -4.18 -1.54
N CYS A 15 3.69 -3.64 -2.58
CA CYS A 15 3.05 -2.75 -3.53
C CYS A 15 2.28 -3.54 -4.59
N LEU A 16 0.98 -3.30 -4.75
CA LEU A 16 0.18 -4.01 -5.77
C LEU A 16 0.57 -3.69 -7.23
N ILE A 17 1.27 -2.59 -7.49
CA ILE A 17 1.66 -2.18 -8.85
C ILE A 17 3.00 -2.79 -9.27
N CYS A 18 4.03 -2.66 -8.44
CA CYS A 18 5.38 -3.17 -8.75
C CYS A 18 5.69 -4.51 -8.09
N TRP A 19 4.85 -4.97 -7.16
CA TRP A 19 5.01 -6.23 -6.42
C TRP A 19 6.30 -6.26 -5.58
N GLU A 20 6.84 -5.08 -5.26
CA GLU A 20 8.00 -4.92 -4.38
C GLU A 20 7.54 -4.57 -2.97
N THR A 21 8.34 -5.01 -1.98
CA THR A 21 8.15 -4.62 -0.58
C THR A 21 8.32 -3.12 -0.41
N ILE A 22 7.37 -2.51 0.29
CA ILE A 22 7.35 -1.08 0.60
C ILE A 22 8.20 -0.86 1.85
N GLU A 23 9.45 -0.49 1.63
CA GLU A 23 10.41 -0.18 2.69
C GLU A 23 10.37 1.31 3.08
N ASN A 24 9.77 2.13 2.22
CA ASN A 24 9.72 3.58 2.35
C ASN A 24 8.55 4.03 3.23
N GLN A 25 8.80 5.08 4.01
CA GLN A 25 7.82 5.74 4.87
C GLN A 25 6.70 6.44 4.08
N ASN A 26 6.91 6.67 2.78
CA ASN A 26 5.94 7.30 1.88
C ASN A 26 5.17 6.24 1.10
N LEU A 27 4.07 5.79 1.69
CA LEU A 27 3.18 4.81 1.07
C LEU A 27 1.74 5.32 1.05
N CYS A 28 1.03 4.94 -0.01
CA CYS A 28 -0.40 5.15 -0.14
C CYS A 28 -1.11 3.85 0.18
N MET A 29 -2.08 3.91 1.08
CA MET A 29 -2.90 2.75 1.42
C MET A 29 -4.36 3.03 1.06
N CYS A 30 -4.99 2.07 0.41
CA CYS A 30 -6.42 2.13 0.21
C CYS A 30 -7.14 1.65 1.48
N ILE A 31 -7.79 2.57 2.21
CA ILE A 31 -8.49 2.25 3.48
C ILE A 31 -9.61 1.21 3.34
N ARG A 32 -10.14 1.03 2.12
CA ARG A 32 -11.22 0.07 1.84
C ARG A 32 -10.73 -1.29 1.42
N CYS A 33 -9.74 -1.31 0.54
CA CYS A 33 -9.18 -2.53 -0.02
C CYS A 33 -8.04 -3.08 0.85
N ASN A 34 -7.57 -2.31 1.85
CA ASN A 34 -6.43 -2.61 2.71
C ASN A 34 -5.13 -2.93 1.93
N ILE A 35 -5.04 -2.44 0.68
CA ILE A 35 -3.87 -2.59 -0.17
C ILE A 35 -2.93 -1.40 0.04
N THR A 36 -1.64 -1.68 -0.03
CA THR A 36 -0.57 -0.69 0.05
C THR A 36 0.10 -0.53 -1.30
N LEU A 37 0.48 0.69 -1.62
CA LEU A 37 1.18 1.06 -2.83
C LEU A 37 2.25 2.09 -2.49
N HIS A 38 3.31 2.14 -3.27
CA HIS A 38 4.24 3.25 -3.20
C HIS A 38 3.57 4.56 -3.65
N ASP A 39 3.95 5.69 -3.04
CA ASP A 39 3.52 7.02 -3.50
C ASP A 39 3.88 7.25 -4.99
N TYR A 40 5.07 6.82 -5.43
CA TYR A 40 5.47 6.93 -6.83
C TYR A 40 4.63 6.03 -7.75
N CYS A 41 4.29 4.82 -7.30
CA CYS A 41 3.43 3.90 -8.06
C CYS A 41 2.02 4.48 -8.20
N GLU A 42 1.49 5.04 -7.11
CA GLU A 42 0.20 5.73 -7.10
C GLU A 42 0.21 6.91 -8.07
N LYS A 43 1.22 7.79 -8.02
CA LYS A 43 1.38 8.92 -8.94
C LYS A 43 1.50 8.47 -10.39
N LYS A 44 2.22 7.37 -10.67
CA LYS A 44 2.38 6.83 -12.02
C LYS A 44 1.07 6.27 -12.57
N ASP A 45 0.29 5.55 -11.75
CA ASP A 45 -1.02 5.00 -12.12
C ASP A 45 -2.10 6.10 -12.24
N ARG A 46 -2.10 7.05 -11.32
CA ARG A 46 -2.94 8.25 -11.36
C ARG A 46 -2.62 9.10 -12.59
N GLY A 47 -1.34 9.21 -12.95
CA GLY A 47 -0.87 10.01 -14.09
C GLY A 47 -1.28 11.47 -13.96
N LYS A 48 -2.13 11.95 -14.88
CA LYS A 48 -2.71 13.31 -14.87
C LYS A 48 -4.10 13.40 -14.23
N LYS A 49 -4.66 12.32 -13.69
CA LYS A 49 -6.00 12.35 -13.12
C LYS A 49 -5.97 13.11 -11.81
N GLU A 50 -6.90 14.04 -11.61
CA GLU A 50 -6.97 14.83 -10.37
C GLU A 50 -7.41 14.01 -9.15
N TYR A 51 -7.83 12.76 -9.32
CA TYR A 51 -8.30 11.89 -8.24
C TYR A 51 -7.51 10.59 -8.13
N CYS A 52 -7.22 10.18 -6.90
CA CYS A 52 -6.66 8.86 -6.61
C CYS A 52 -7.73 7.79 -6.82
N LYS A 53 -7.46 6.80 -7.68
CA LYS A 53 -8.35 5.66 -7.94
C LYS A 53 -7.67 4.38 -7.48
N CYS A 54 -8.30 3.62 -6.60
CA CYS A 54 -7.76 2.31 -6.24
C CYS A 54 -7.89 1.35 -7.44
N PRO A 55 -6.83 0.66 -7.89
CA PRO A 55 -6.91 -0.29 -9.01
C PRO A 55 -7.85 -1.47 -8.71
N HIS A 56 -7.97 -1.84 -7.44
CA HIS A 56 -8.73 -2.99 -6.98
C HIS A 56 -10.21 -2.67 -6.70
N CYS A 57 -10.48 -1.51 -6.08
CA CYS A 57 -11.83 -1.05 -5.74
C CYS A 57 -12.46 -0.21 -6.87
N ARG A 58 -11.65 0.32 -7.81
CA ARG A 58 -12.01 1.28 -8.88
C ARG A 58 -12.78 2.53 -8.39
N ARG A 59 -12.80 2.81 -7.09
CA ARG A 59 -13.48 3.97 -6.50
C ARG A 59 -12.49 5.13 -6.32
N PRO A 60 -12.91 6.37 -6.61
CA PRO A 60 -12.12 7.56 -6.33
C PRO A 60 -12.09 7.86 -4.81
N GLY A 61 -11.00 8.44 -4.32
CA GLY A 61 -10.92 9.03 -2.97
C GLY A 61 -10.72 8.06 -1.80
N THR A 62 -10.41 6.78 -2.06
CA THR A 62 -10.18 5.78 -0.99
C THR A 62 -8.71 5.54 -0.66
N MET A 63 -7.80 6.27 -1.30
CA MET A 63 -6.36 6.19 -1.04
C MET A 63 -5.98 7.28 -0.04
N GLY A 64 -5.51 6.87 1.14
CA GLY A 64 -4.89 7.76 2.11
C GLY A 64 -3.38 7.70 1.98
N VAL A 65 -2.74 8.87 1.89
CA VAL A 65 -1.27 8.97 1.97
C VAL A 65 -0.90 8.80 3.44
N PHE A 66 -0.18 7.74 3.77
CA PHE A 66 0.41 7.58 5.10
C PHE A 66 1.82 8.14 5.03
N ILE A 67 1.95 9.38 5.50
CA ILE A 67 3.21 10.01 5.87
C ILE A 67 3.39 9.73 7.36
N LYS A 68 4.39 8.91 7.72
CA LYS A 68 4.69 8.57 9.11
C LYS A 68 5.87 9.41 9.62
#